data_AF-A0A7S2YVS0-F1
#
_entry.id   AF-A0A7S2YVS0-F1
#
_cell.length_a   1.000
_cell.length_b   1.000
_cell.length_c   1.000
_cell.angle_alpha   90.00
_cell.angle_beta   90.00
_cell.angle_gamma   90.00
#
_symmetry.space_group_name_H-M   'P 1'
#
loop_
_entity.id
_entity.type
_entity.pdbx_description
1 polymer ?
#
loop_
_entity_poly.entity_id
_entity_poly.type
_entity_poly.pdbx_seq_one_letter_code
_entity_poly.pdbx_strand_id
1 'polypeptide(L)'
;MVVNSWEGGVDTEQNVVNISIPTMIDPSVAPPGKHLIHAYTAANEPWDLWKDVKRGSERYRELKEERSECLWKALEQVIPDVRERAELTLVGSPLTHQRFVRR
;
A
#
# COMPACT_ATOMS: atom_id res chain seq x y z
N MET A 1 1.38 7.66 -10.19
CA MET A 1 1.48 8.38 -8.90
C MET A 1 0.17 9.14 -8.72
N VAL A 2 -0.36 9.15 -7.50
CA VAL A 2 -1.59 9.84 -7.13
C VAL A 2 -1.33 10.66 -5.87
N VAL A 3 -1.90 11.86 -5.83
CA VAL A 3 -1.99 12.69 -4.62
C VAL A 3 -3.44 12.58 -4.17
N ASN A 4 -3.70 11.96 -3.02
CA ASN A 4 -5.05 11.69 -2.54
C ASN A 4 -5.83 12.98 -2.19
N SER A 5 -5.13 14.02 -1.71
CA SER A 5 -5.68 15.34 -1.43
C SER A 5 -4.64 16.43 -1.72
N TRP A 6 -5.08 17.51 -2.36
CA TRP A 6 -4.24 18.72 -2.52
C TRP A 6 -4.29 19.63 -1.28
N GLU A 7 -5.20 19.37 -0.35
CA GLU A 7 -5.25 20.09 0.94
C GLU A 7 -4.10 19.63 1.85
N GLY A 8 -3.43 20.59 2.50
CA GLY A 8 -2.36 20.31 3.46
C GLY A 8 -0.97 20.04 2.86
N GLY A 9 -0.86 19.87 1.53
CA GLY A 9 0.43 19.66 0.85
C GLY A 9 0.79 18.20 0.60
N VAL A 10 1.80 17.96 -0.24
CA VAL A 10 2.22 16.62 -0.69
C VAL A 10 2.95 15.81 0.38
N ASP A 11 3.47 16.48 1.40
CA ASP A 11 4.20 15.90 2.53
C ASP A 11 3.27 15.36 3.63
N THR A 12 1.97 15.64 3.54
CA THR A 12 0.98 15.08 4.47
C THR A 12 1.03 13.55 4.51
N GLU A 13 0.75 13.03 5.69
CA GLU A 13 0.77 11.60 5.99
C GLU A 13 -0.14 10.84 5.02
N GLN A 14 0.39 9.76 4.42
CA GLN A 14 -0.35 8.87 3.51
C GLN A 14 -0.98 9.54 2.27
N ASN A 15 -0.52 10.73 1.88
CA ASN A 15 -1.14 11.47 0.79
C ASN A 15 -0.62 11.08 -0.61
N VAL A 16 0.70 11.02 -0.76
CA VAL A 16 1.33 10.66 -2.04
C VAL A 16 1.50 9.16 -2.14
N VAL A 17 0.86 8.56 -3.14
CA VAL A 17 0.94 7.14 -3.45
C VAL A 17 1.63 6.93 -4.80
N ASN A 18 2.75 6.24 -4.76
CA ASN A 18 3.42 5.75 -5.96
C ASN A 18 2.77 4.43 -6.38
N ILE A 19 2.45 4.31 -7.67
CA ILE A 19 1.82 3.13 -8.25
C ILE A 19 2.69 2.69 -9.43
N SER A 20 3.12 1.43 -9.40
CA SER A 20 3.89 0.79 -10.46
C SER A 20 3.18 -0.47 -10.93
N ILE A 21 2.98 -0.60 -12.25
CA ILE A 21 2.33 -1.76 -12.89
C ILE A 21 3.34 -2.39 -13.85
N PRO A 22 4.31 -3.19 -13.35
CA PRO A 22 5.42 -3.69 -14.17
C PRO A 22 4.97 -4.59 -15.33
N THR A 23 3.79 -5.22 -15.23
CA THR A 23 3.23 -6.03 -16.32
C THR A 23 2.87 -5.24 -17.58
N MET A 24 2.80 -3.91 -17.49
CA MET A 24 2.69 -3.05 -18.68
C MET A 24 3.98 -3.02 -19.52
N ILE A 25 5.11 -3.37 -18.91
CA ILE A 25 6.43 -3.43 -19.57
C ILE A 25 6.81 -4.89 -19.86
N ASP A 26 6.65 -5.77 -18.87
CA ASP A 26 6.97 -7.19 -18.98
C ASP A 26 5.80 -8.05 -18.47
N PRO A 27 4.95 -8.58 -19.38
CA PRO A 27 3.82 -9.42 -18.99
C PRO A 27 4.22 -10.72 -18.27
N SER A 28 5.48 -11.15 -18.32
CA SER A 28 5.92 -12.43 -17.73
C SER A 28 6.06 -12.40 -16.20
N VAL A 29 6.06 -11.21 -15.59
CA VAL A 29 6.17 -11.05 -14.13
C VAL A 29 4.86 -11.32 -13.37
N ALA A 30 3.80 -11.74 -14.07
CA ALA A 30 2.54 -12.18 -13.49
C ALA A 30 1.97 -13.37 -14.30
N PRO A 31 1.02 -14.13 -13.73
CA PRO A 31 0.29 -15.14 -14.48
C PRO A 31 -0.43 -14.55 -15.72
N PRO A 32 -0.65 -15.35 -16.78
CA PRO A 32 -1.37 -14.90 -17.96
C PRO A 32 -2.73 -14.27 -17.63
N GLY A 33 -3.00 -13.11 -18.23
CA GLY A 33 -4.25 -12.36 -18.01
C GLY A 33 -4.32 -11.61 -16.67
N LYS A 34 -3.23 -11.52 -15.90
CA LYS A 34 -3.16 -10.79 -14.63
C LYS A 34 -2.20 -9.61 -14.71
N HIS A 35 -2.46 -8.59 -13.91
CA HIS A 35 -1.52 -7.50 -13.66
C HIS A 35 -0.95 -7.61 -12.24
N LEU A 36 0.35 -7.33 -12.11
CA LEU A 36 0.97 -7.06 -10.81
C LEU A 36 0.94 -5.55 -10.58
N ILE A 37 0.49 -5.13 -9.41
CA ILE A 37 0.51 -3.73 -8.99
C ILE A 37 1.33 -3.63 -7.71
N HIS A 38 2.32 -2.74 -7.71
CA HIS A 38 3.07 -2.36 -6.51
C HIS A 38 2.76 -0.91 -6.18
N ALA A 39 2.08 -0.68 -5.05
CA ALA A 39 1.70 0.64 -4.56
C ALA A 39 2.27 0.89 -3.16
N TYR A 40 2.82 2.08 -2.94
CA TYR A 40 3.42 2.46 -1.66
C TYR A 40 3.37 3.98 -1.44
N THR A 41 3.30 4.40 -0.17
CA THR A 41 3.38 5.80 0.23
C THR A 41 4.83 6.28 0.30
N ALA A 42 5.06 7.60 0.34
CA ALA A 42 6.38 8.20 0.49
C ALA A 42 7.04 7.99 1.89
N ALA A 43 6.57 7.02 2.69
CA ALA A 43 7.05 6.72 4.04
C ALA A 43 6.86 7.86 5.07
N ASN A 44 5.85 8.70 4.88
CA ASN A 44 5.50 9.83 5.76
C ASN A 44 4.66 9.40 6.99
N GLU A 45 4.52 8.10 7.24
CA GLU A 45 3.74 7.56 8.35
C GLU A 45 4.56 7.55 9.65
N PRO A 46 4.01 8.04 10.78
CA PRO A 46 4.71 7.96 12.06
C PRO A 46 4.92 6.52 12.53
N TRP A 47 6.18 6.18 12.84
CA TRP A 47 6.53 4.86 13.38
C TRP A 47 5.87 4.58 14.74
N ASP A 48 5.65 5.62 15.55
CA ASP A 48 5.05 5.51 16.88
C ASP A 48 3.69 4.81 16.90
N LEU A 49 2.95 4.83 15.80
CA LEU A 49 1.67 4.11 15.65
C LEU A 49 1.84 2.60 15.77
N TRP A 50 3.03 2.08 15.46
CA TRP A 50 3.33 0.65 15.38
C TRP A 50 4.14 0.12 16.57
N LYS A 51 4.71 1.00 17.41
CA LYS A 51 5.71 0.63 18.41
C LYS A 51 5.23 -0.39 19.44
N ASP A 52 3.99 -0.27 19.89
CA ASP A 52 3.38 -1.12 20.91
C ASP A 52 2.46 -2.20 20.31
N VAL A 53 2.43 -2.30 18.98
CA VAL A 53 1.55 -3.23 18.26
C VAL A 53 2.24 -4.58 18.10
N LYS A 54 1.72 -5.60 18.78
CA LYS A 54 2.24 -6.96 18.65
C LYS A 54 1.92 -7.55 17.28
N ARG A 55 2.94 -7.91 16.50
CA ARG A 55 2.77 -8.61 15.21
C ARG A 55 1.92 -9.86 15.37
N GLY A 56 1.00 -10.07 14.43
CA GLY A 56 0.10 -11.23 14.40
C GLY A 56 -1.11 -11.14 15.33
N SER A 57 -1.19 -10.11 16.18
CA SER A 57 -2.41 -9.80 16.95
C SER A 57 -3.53 -9.32 16.03
N GLU A 58 -4.77 -9.34 16.55
CA GLU A 58 -5.93 -8.77 15.88
C GLU A 58 -5.73 -7.27 15.62
N ARG A 59 -5.32 -6.50 16.64
CA ARG A 59 -4.98 -5.08 16.51
C ARG A 59 -3.99 -4.78 15.39
N TYR A 60 -2.98 -5.65 15.21
CA TYR A 60 -2.03 -5.52 14.11
C TYR A 60 -2.67 -5.69 12.74
N ARG A 61 -3.60 -6.63 12.59
CA ARG A 61 -4.30 -6.89 11.33
C ARG A 61 -5.24 -5.74 10.99
N GLU A 62 -6.01 -5.26 11.97
CA GLU A 62 -6.92 -4.11 11.81
C GLU A 62 -6.16 -2.85 11.44
N LEU A 63 -5.09 -2.52 12.18
CA LEU A 63 -4.28 -1.33 11.88
C LEU A 63 -3.66 -1.44 10.49
N LYS A 64 -3.22 -2.63 10.08
CA LYS A 64 -2.65 -2.84 8.75
C LYS A 64 -3.66 -2.64 7.63
N GLU A 65 -4.90 -3.08 7.83
CA GLU A 65 -5.99 -2.83 6.89
C GLU A 65 -6.30 -1.33 6.81
N GLU A 66 -6.57 -0.70 7.97
CA GLU A 66 -6.90 0.72 8.11
C GLU A 66 -5.86 1.61 7.41
N ARG A 67 -4.58 1.35 7.69
CA ARG A 67 -3.49 2.18 7.19
C ARG A 67 -3.20 1.93 5.70
N SER A 68 -3.61 0.78 5.15
CA SER A 68 -3.48 0.52 3.71
C SER A 68 -4.60 1.14 2.86
N GLU A 69 -5.67 1.62 3.49
CA GLU A 69 -6.85 2.16 2.81
C GLU A 69 -6.52 3.35 1.88
N CYS A 70 -5.51 4.15 2.22
CA CYS A 70 -5.01 5.22 1.37
C CYS A 70 -4.47 4.72 0.01
N LEU A 71 -3.90 3.52 -0.03
CA LEU A 71 -3.38 2.89 -1.25
C LEU A 71 -4.54 2.46 -2.14
N TRP A 72 -5.58 1.88 -1.55
CA TRP A 72 -6.78 1.49 -2.29
C TRP A 72 -7.50 2.68 -2.91
N LYS A 73 -7.72 3.75 -2.14
CA LYS A 73 -8.31 4.99 -2.66
C LYS A 73 -7.51 5.59 -3.82
N ALA A 74 -6.18 5.52 -3.75
CA ALA A 74 -5.33 5.96 -4.85
C ALA A 74 -5.44 5.03 -6.07
N LEU A 75 -5.53 3.72 -5.87
CA LEU A 75 -5.72 2.76 -6.96
C LEU A 75 -7.09 2.90 -7.63
N GLU A 76 -8.16 3.13 -6.88
CA GLU A 76 -9.52 3.31 -7.39
C GLU A 76 -9.66 4.56 -8.28
N GLN A 77 -8.83 5.58 -8.08
CA GLN A 77 -8.76 6.73 -9.00
C GLN A 77 -8.19 6.37 -10.38
N VAL A 78 -7.42 5.28 -10.48
CA VAL A 78 -6.78 4.82 -11.73
C VAL A 78 -7.51 3.62 -12.33
N ILE A 79 -7.98 2.70 -11.48
CA ILE A 79 -8.67 1.46 -11.81
C ILE A 79 -9.88 1.36 -10.86
N PRO A 80 -11.05 1.92 -11.23
CA PRO A 80 -12.18 2.08 -10.32
C PRO A 80 -12.70 0.78 -9.69
N ASP A 81 -12.59 -0.34 -10.39
CA ASP A 81 -13.05 -1.67 -9.97
C ASP A 81 -11.91 -2.56 -9.41
N VAL A 82 -10.77 -1.97 -9.03
CA VAL A 82 -9.55 -2.72 -8.65
C VAL A 82 -9.78 -3.71 -7.50
N ARG A 83 -10.61 -3.37 -6.51
CA ARG A 83 -10.91 -4.25 -5.38
C ARG A 83 -11.68 -5.49 -5.80
N GLU A 84 -12.59 -5.37 -6.76
CA GLU A 84 -13.37 -6.49 -7.29
C GLU A 84 -12.51 -7.44 -8.12
N ARG A 85 -11.42 -6.92 -8.69
CA ARG A 85 -10.48 -7.67 -9.54
C ARG A 85 -9.28 -8.24 -8.79
N ALA A 86 -9.11 -7.87 -7.52
CA ALA A 86 -7.98 -8.29 -6.71
C ALA A 86 -8.14 -9.76 -6.26
N GLU A 87 -7.34 -10.65 -6.84
CA GLU A 87 -7.33 -12.08 -6.45
C GLU A 87 -6.33 -12.38 -5.33
N LEU A 88 -5.30 -11.54 -5.17
CA LEU A 88 -4.31 -11.65 -4.11
C LEU A 88 -3.89 -10.24 -3.68
N THR A 89 -3.98 -10.00 -2.38
CA THR A 89 -3.53 -8.75 -1.75
C THR A 89 -2.48 -9.05 -0.69
N LEU A 90 -1.31 -8.44 -0.83
CA LEU A 90 -0.23 -8.53 0.15
C LEU A 90 0.13 -7.13 0.65
N VAL A 91 -0.45 -6.74 1.79
CA VAL A 91 -0.16 -5.44 2.39
C VAL A 91 1.18 -5.50 3.14
N GLY A 92 2.00 -4.46 3.04
CA GLY A 92 3.18 -4.24 3.87
C GLY A 92 2.86 -3.31 5.05
N SER A 93 3.66 -3.36 6.11
CA SER A 93 3.60 -2.41 7.22
C SER A 93 5.01 -2.10 7.71
N PRO A 94 5.22 -1.04 8.50
CA PRO A 94 6.52 -0.77 9.09
C PRO A 94 7.06 -1.96 9.91
N LEU A 95 6.22 -2.68 10.66
CA LEU A 95 6.64 -3.93 11.34
C LEU A 95 6.97 -5.08 10.37
N THR A 96 6.37 -5.10 9.18
CA THR A 96 6.76 -6.02 8.10
C THR A 96 8.14 -5.66 7.57
N HIS A 97 8.37 -4.36 7.33
CA HIS A 97 9.67 -3.85 6.91
C HIS A 97 10.75 -4.24 7.93
N GLN A 98 10.56 -3.89 9.21
CA GLN A 98 11.48 -4.21 10.30
C GLN A 98 11.89 -5.68 10.35
N ARG A 99 10.92 -6.59 10.17
CA ARG A 99 11.18 -8.03 10.13
C ARG A 99 12.13 -8.42 9.00
N PHE A 100 11.91 -7.91 7.79
CA PHE A 100 12.63 -8.35 6.59
C PHE A 100 13.96 -7.61 6.39
N VAL A 101 14.09 -6.37 6.88
CA VAL A 101 15.33 -5.59 6.76
C VAL A 101 16.18 -5.56 8.03
N ARG A 102 15.72 -6.17 9.13
CA ARG A 102 16.39 -6.22 10.43
C ARG A 102 16.74 -4.83 11.00
N ARG A 103 15.93 -3.82 10.70
CA ARG A 103 16.07 -2.43 11.14
C ARG A 103 14.70 -1.86 11.44
#